data_AF-A0A3B9J6M4-F1
#
_entry.id   AF-A0A3B9J6M4-F1
#
_cell.length_a   1.000
_cell.length_b   1.000
_cell.length_c   1.000
_cell.angle_alpha   90.00
_cell.angle_beta   90.00
_cell.angle_gamma   90.00
#
_symmetry.space_group_name_H-M   'P 1'
#
loop_
_entity.id
_entity.type
_entity.pdbx_description
1 polymer ?
#
loop_
_entity_poly.entity_id
_entity_poly.type
_entity_poly.pdbx_seq_one_letter_code
_entity_poly.pdbx_strand_id
1 'polypeptide(L)'
;YWAYQILAVLLLSAAALTAYQDIQAIAWRNVAIGEIPEYIVYRNPKGTFTRPVTAAFIATVVIQLLVRGETTLAVPFYGIGVFLPLTVMAWAMHEHIKRNVQGRARSWGLGATSFGIGLGITVFIGQIVGKWEEGGALALVAIIVLIIMAHFLLISPIGHRSPQDIHRIVRDKSRIEGQIGTMVEWQSLKVQEYRFSLLVAITRFWALFGVHRPLRYEPPALAGDYDEAMNTEYRRSFLEQYLESRPKKAPRLGGAPREAGPIDENEL
;
A
#
# COMPACT_ATOMS: atom_id res chain seq x y z
N TYR A 1 -6.99 -32.30 -29.31
CA TYR A 1 -6.07 -31.18 -29.63
C TYR A 1 -6.75 -29.83 -29.40
N TRP A 2 -7.76 -29.45 -30.20
CA TRP A 2 -8.43 -28.13 -30.08
C TRP A 2 -9.06 -27.85 -28.72
N ALA A 3 -9.67 -28.85 -28.08
CA ALA A 3 -10.21 -28.71 -26.72
C ALA A 3 -9.15 -28.26 -25.70
N TYR A 4 -7.92 -28.79 -25.79
CA TYR A 4 -6.82 -28.40 -24.91
C TYR A 4 -6.35 -26.96 -25.17
N GLN A 5 -6.23 -26.57 -26.44
CA GLN A 5 -5.81 -25.21 -26.81
C GLN A 5 -6.85 -24.16 -26.38
N ILE A 6 -8.13 -24.43 -26.63
CA ILE A 6 -9.23 -23.55 -26.21
C ILE A 6 -9.26 -23.44 -24.68
N LEU A 7 -9.14 -24.58 -23.98
CA LEU A 7 -9.09 -24.58 -22.52
C LEU A 7 -7.89 -23.78 -21.99
N ALA A 8 -6.70 -23.95 -22.57
CA ALA A 8 -5.51 -23.21 -22.17
C ALA A 8 -5.69 -21.70 -22.34
N VAL A 9 -6.24 -21.25 -23.47
CA VAL A 9 -6.55 -19.83 -23.71
C VAL A 9 -7.57 -19.31 -22.70
N LEU A 10 -8.62 -20.08 -22.40
CA LEU A 10 -9.63 -19.69 -21.41
C LEU A 10 -9.03 -19.56 -20.00
N LEU A 11 -8.17 -20.51 -19.60
CA LEU A 11 -7.50 -20.48 -18.29
C LEU A 11 -6.53 -19.30 -18.17
N LEU A 12 -5.73 -19.03 -19.19
CA LEU A 12 -4.82 -17.88 -19.21
C LEU A 12 -5.58 -16.55 -19.20
N SER A 13 -6.70 -16.48 -19.92
CA SER A 13 -7.58 -15.30 -19.93
C SER A 13 -8.24 -15.09 -18.56
N ALA A 14 -8.68 -16.16 -17.90
CA ALA A 14 -9.25 -16.10 -16.55
C ALA A 14 -8.21 -15.64 -15.52
N ALA A 15 -6.97 -16.17 -15.59
CA ALA A 15 -5.89 -15.73 -14.71
C ALA A 15 -5.56 -14.24 -14.88
N ALA A 16 -5.55 -13.75 -16.12
CA ALA A 16 -5.38 -12.31 -16.40
C ALA A 16 -6.53 -11.47 -15.84
N LEU A 17 -7.78 -11.95 -15.92
CA LEU A 17 -8.93 -11.26 -15.34
C LEU A 17 -8.83 -11.15 -13.81
N THR A 18 -8.39 -12.22 -13.13
CA THR A 18 -8.14 -12.20 -11.69
C THR A 18 -7.09 -11.14 -11.32
N ALA A 19 -5.99 -11.05 -12.07
CA ALA A 19 -4.96 -10.03 -11.83
C ALA A 19 -5.51 -8.59 -11.97
N TYR A 20 -6.40 -8.34 -12.94
CA TYR A 20 -7.07 -7.03 -13.06
C TYR A 20 -8.03 -6.73 -11.91
N GLN A 21 -8.65 -7.74 -11.31
CA GLN A 21 -9.48 -7.57 -10.11
C GLN A 21 -8.61 -7.26 -8.89
N ASP A 22 -7.48 -7.94 -8.72
CA ASP A 22 -6.55 -7.69 -7.62
C ASP A 22 -5.95 -6.28 -7.67
N ILE A 23 -5.61 -5.79 -8.86
CA ILE A 23 -5.13 -4.40 -9.04
C ILE A 23 -6.18 -3.39 -8.56
N GLN A 24 -7.46 -3.64 -8.83
CA GLN A 24 -8.53 -2.77 -8.31
C GLN A 24 -8.62 -2.82 -6.79
N ALA A 25 -8.45 -4.00 -6.19
CA ALA A 25 -8.52 -4.19 -4.74
C ALA A 25 -7.35 -3.55 -3.99
N ILE A 26 -6.18 -3.45 -4.61
CA ILE A 26 -4.95 -2.94 -3.98
C ILE A 26 -4.73 -1.44 -4.28
N ALA A 27 -5.08 -0.95 -5.47
CA ALA A 27 -4.76 0.41 -5.90
C ALA A 27 -5.28 1.51 -4.96
N TRP A 28 -6.51 1.38 -4.46
CA TRP A 28 -7.07 2.37 -3.53
C TRP A 28 -6.38 2.35 -2.16
N ARG A 29 -5.92 1.18 -1.71
CA ARG A 29 -5.14 1.05 -0.46
C ARG A 29 -3.81 1.78 -0.60
N ASN A 30 -3.09 1.57 -1.71
CA ASN A 30 -1.81 2.24 -1.94
C ASN A 30 -1.94 3.76 -2.10
N VAL A 31 -3.07 4.25 -2.60
CA VAL A 31 -3.36 5.70 -2.63
C VAL A 31 -3.68 6.27 -1.25
N ALA A 32 -4.42 5.53 -0.42
CA ALA A 32 -4.69 5.91 0.97
C ALA A 32 -3.41 5.97 1.80
N ILE A 33 -2.49 5.03 1.56
CA ILE A 33 -1.18 4.95 2.20
C ILE A 33 -0.27 6.11 1.76
N GLY A 34 -0.36 6.55 0.51
CA GLY A 34 0.44 7.65 -0.05
C GLY A 34 1.55 7.21 -1.00
N GLU A 35 1.58 5.94 -1.43
CA GLU A 35 2.55 5.44 -2.40
C GLU A 35 2.18 5.79 -3.85
N ILE A 36 0.90 6.03 -4.10
CA ILE A 36 0.36 6.32 -5.44
C ILE A 36 -0.41 7.66 -5.42
N PRO A 37 -0.36 8.45 -6.50
CA PRO A 37 -1.15 9.68 -6.64
C PRO A 37 -2.66 9.47 -6.51
N GLU A 38 -3.34 10.43 -5.86
CA GLU A 38 -4.79 10.38 -5.59
C GLU A 38 -5.65 10.31 -6.86
N TYR A 39 -5.17 10.83 -7.99
CA TYR A 39 -5.88 10.80 -9.27
C TYR A 39 -6.17 9.36 -9.76
N ILE A 40 -5.37 8.37 -9.37
CA ILE A 40 -5.55 6.98 -9.80
C ILE A 40 -6.77 6.33 -9.13
N VAL A 41 -7.21 6.83 -7.98
CA VAL A 41 -8.44 6.35 -7.35
C VAL A 41 -9.66 7.03 -7.96
N TYR A 42 -10.39 6.25 -8.75
CA TYR A 42 -11.72 6.60 -9.20
C TYR A 42 -12.61 5.36 -9.18
N ARG A 43 -13.60 5.36 -8.28
CA ARG A 43 -14.63 4.32 -8.24
C ARG A 43 -15.85 4.78 -9.04
N ASN A 44 -16.18 4.04 -10.09
CA ASN A 44 -17.40 4.24 -10.86
C ASN A 44 -18.62 3.94 -9.97
N PRO A 45 -19.79 4.59 -10.18
CA PRO A 45 -21.07 4.18 -9.61
C PRO A 45 -21.35 2.66 -9.61
N LYS A 46 -20.88 1.92 -10.61
CA LYS A 46 -21.00 0.45 -10.70
C LYS A 46 -20.04 -0.33 -9.76
N GLY A 47 -19.27 0.37 -8.94
CA GLY A 47 -18.38 -0.20 -7.93
C GLY A 47 -16.97 -0.53 -8.41
N THR A 48 -16.66 -0.39 -9.70
CA THR A 48 -15.35 -0.73 -10.30
C THR A 48 -14.37 0.43 -10.32
N PHE A 49 -13.08 0.13 -10.17
CA PHE A 49 -12.02 1.14 -10.27
C PHE A 49 -11.45 1.15 -11.69
N THR A 50 -11.88 2.12 -12.52
CA THR A 50 -11.53 2.11 -13.95
C THR A 50 -10.11 2.57 -14.22
N ARG A 51 -9.65 3.63 -13.56
CA ARG A 51 -8.31 4.22 -13.80
C ARG A 51 -7.16 3.26 -13.50
N PRO A 52 -7.14 2.49 -12.38
CA PRO A 52 -6.08 1.53 -12.11
C PRO A 52 -6.06 0.40 -13.16
N VAL A 53 -7.23 -0.07 -13.61
CA VAL A 53 -7.33 -1.12 -14.64
C VAL A 53 -6.82 -0.61 -15.97
N THR A 54 -7.20 0.60 -16.39
CA THR A 54 -6.70 1.20 -17.63
C THR A 54 -5.19 1.41 -17.58
N ALA A 55 -4.65 1.90 -16.45
CA ALA A 55 -3.22 2.06 -16.28
C ALA A 55 -2.47 0.71 -16.37
N ALA A 56 -3.00 -0.32 -15.70
CA ALA A 56 -2.45 -1.68 -15.76
C ALA A 56 -2.53 -2.29 -17.16
N PHE A 57 -3.63 -2.06 -17.88
CA PHE A 57 -3.78 -2.51 -19.27
C PHE A 57 -2.75 -1.85 -20.17
N ILE A 58 -2.60 -0.53 -20.11
CA ILE A 58 -1.59 0.22 -20.89
C ILE A 58 -0.19 -0.30 -20.57
N ALA A 59 0.16 -0.44 -19.29
CA ALA A 59 1.45 -0.98 -18.87
C ALA A 59 1.68 -2.40 -19.41
N THR A 60 0.65 -3.26 -19.34
CA THR A 60 0.71 -4.63 -19.86
C THR A 60 0.94 -4.66 -21.37
N VAL A 61 0.25 -3.82 -22.13
CA VAL A 61 0.46 -3.70 -23.59
C VAL A 61 1.88 -3.24 -23.90
N VAL A 62 2.39 -2.23 -23.18
CA VAL A 62 3.77 -1.77 -23.36
C VAL A 62 4.77 -2.88 -23.07
N ILE A 63 4.60 -3.62 -21.96
CA ILE A 63 5.47 -4.74 -21.61
C ILE A 63 5.39 -5.85 -22.66
N GLN A 64 4.20 -6.19 -23.15
CA GLN A 64 4.03 -7.20 -24.19
C GLN A 64 4.73 -6.81 -25.50
N LEU A 65 4.69 -5.53 -25.88
CA LEU A 65 5.41 -5.02 -27.05
C LEU A 65 6.93 -5.05 -26.85
N LEU A 66 7.43 -4.73 -25.64
CA LEU A 66 8.86 -4.80 -25.32
C LEU A 66 9.39 -6.23 -25.32
N VAL A 67 8.61 -7.16 -24.77
CA VAL A 67 8.96 -8.60 -24.67
C VAL A 67 8.65 -9.35 -25.97
N ARG A 68 7.96 -8.71 -26.94
CA ARG A 68 7.58 -9.29 -28.24
C ARG A 68 6.81 -10.61 -28.14
N GLY A 69 6.11 -10.83 -27.02
CA GLY A 69 5.38 -12.07 -26.74
C GLY A 69 6.24 -13.25 -26.28
N GLU A 70 7.55 -13.09 -26.07
CA GLU A 70 8.44 -14.14 -25.56
C GLU A 70 8.25 -14.35 -24.06
N THR A 71 7.45 -15.35 -23.68
CA THR A 71 7.14 -15.62 -22.27
C THR A 71 8.38 -15.94 -21.44
N THR A 72 9.43 -16.52 -22.04
CA THR A 72 10.70 -16.83 -21.36
C THR A 72 11.31 -15.60 -20.69
N LEU A 73 11.25 -14.43 -21.32
CA LEU A 73 11.78 -13.18 -20.76
C LEU A 73 10.88 -12.58 -19.67
N ALA A 74 9.58 -12.88 -19.69
CA ALA A 74 8.61 -12.37 -18.70
C ALA A 74 8.56 -13.21 -17.42
N VAL A 75 8.87 -14.51 -17.48
CA VAL A 75 8.82 -15.43 -16.33
C VAL A 75 9.68 -14.96 -15.14
N PRO A 76 10.93 -14.49 -15.31
CA PRO A 76 11.73 -13.98 -14.19
C PRO A 76 11.07 -12.83 -13.42
N PHE A 77 10.39 -11.91 -14.11
CA PHE A 77 9.68 -10.79 -13.48
C PHE A 77 8.55 -11.27 -12.59
N TYR A 78 7.79 -12.28 -13.03
CA TYR A 78 6.75 -12.91 -12.23
C TYR A 78 7.34 -13.63 -11.00
N GLY A 79 8.40 -14.42 -11.19
CA GLY A 79 9.04 -15.15 -10.10
C GLY A 79 9.54 -14.22 -9.00
N ILE A 80 10.35 -13.22 -9.36
CA ILE A 80 10.90 -12.25 -8.40
C ILE A 80 9.77 -11.45 -7.74
N GLY A 81 8.78 -11.00 -8.52
CA GLY A 81 7.68 -10.19 -8.04
C GLY A 81 6.73 -10.91 -7.07
N VAL A 82 6.56 -12.23 -7.20
CA VAL A 82 5.66 -13.02 -6.34
C VAL A 82 6.38 -13.56 -5.10
N PHE A 83 7.60 -14.09 -5.26
CA PHE A 83 8.28 -14.73 -4.14
C PHE A 83 8.79 -13.74 -3.09
N LEU A 84 9.05 -12.48 -3.47
CA LEU A 84 9.43 -11.45 -2.50
C LEU A 84 8.30 -11.14 -1.50
N PRO A 85 7.08 -10.73 -1.92
CA PRO A 85 5.96 -10.54 -1.00
C PRO A 85 5.57 -11.80 -0.22
N LEU A 86 5.63 -12.99 -0.82
CA LEU A 86 5.34 -14.24 -0.11
C LEU A 86 6.34 -14.50 1.01
N THR A 87 7.62 -14.23 0.78
CA THR A 87 8.67 -14.37 1.79
C THR A 87 8.47 -13.35 2.92
N VAL A 88 8.17 -12.09 2.58
CA VAL A 88 7.87 -11.04 3.57
C VAL A 88 6.62 -11.38 4.38
N MET A 89 5.59 -11.92 3.76
CA MET A 89 4.38 -12.38 4.44
C MET A 89 4.67 -13.55 5.38
N ALA A 90 5.46 -14.54 4.95
CA ALA A 90 5.89 -15.64 5.81
C ALA A 90 6.69 -15.14 7.02
N TRP A 91 7.53 -14.13 6.82
CA TRP A 91 8.25 -13.45 7.89
C TRP A 91 7.33 -12.71 8.87
N ALA A 92 6.35 -11.97 8.34
CA ALA A 92 5.36 -11.29 9.18
C ALA A 92 4.54 -12.28 10.01
N MET A 93 4.13 -13.40 9.42
CA MET A 93 3.45 -14.49 10.11
C MET A 93 4.32 -15.12 11.19
N HIS A 94 5.62 -15.32 10.91
CA HIS A 94 6.58 -15.83 11.89
C HIS A 94 6.63 -14.94 13.14
N GLU A 95 6.75 -13.63 12.95
CA GLU A 95 6.79 -12.68 14.07
C GLU A 95 5.44 -12.57 14.80
N HIS A 96 4.32 -12.65 14.06
CA HIS A 96 2.98 -12.71 14.65
C HIS A 96 2.82 -13.92 15.57
N ILE A 97 3.20 -15.12 15.12
CA ILE A 97 3.14 -16.35 15.93
C ILE A 97 4.05 -16.24 17.15
N LYS A 98 5.24 -15.65 16.98
CA LYS A 98 6.21 -15.48 18.06
C LYS A 98 5.67 -14.65 19.22
N ARG A 99 4.82 -13.65 18.93
CA ARG A 99 4.24 -12.72 19.91
C ARG A 99 2.90 -13.20 20.47
N ASN A 100 2.04 -13.80 19.64
CA ASN A 100 0.64 -14.03 19.98
C ASN A 100 0.27 -15.47 20.34
N VAL A 101 1.10 -16.46 20.00
CA VAL A 101 0.78 -17.89 20.19
C VAL A 101 1.67 -18.50 21.25
N GLN A 102 1.10 -19.35 22.11
CA GLN A 102 1.83 -20.06 23.18
C GLN A 102 1.72 -21.59 23.02
N GLY A 103 2.60 -22.32 23.71
CA GLY A 103 2.58 -23.79 23.77
C GLY A 103 3.09 -24.50 22.51
N ARG A 104 2.63 -25.75 22.29
CA ARG A 104 3.07 -26.59 21.16
C ARG A 104 2.70 -26.02 19.79
N ALA A 105 1.58 -25.30 19.70
CA ALA A 105 1.15 -24.62 18.49
C ALA A 105 2.17 -23.55 18.05
N ARG A 106 2.81 -22.87 19.00
CA ARG A 106 3.88 -21.90 18.72
C ARG A 106 5.08 -22.57 18.06
N SER A 107 5.59 -23.66 18.65
CA SER A 107 6.78 -24.34 18.11
C SER A 107 6.55 -24.89 16.70
N TRP A 108 5.38 -25.47 16.44
CA TRP A 108 5.00 -25.92 15.10
C TRP A 108 4.80 -24.76 14.14
N GLY A 109 4.12 -23.70 14.56
CA GLY A 109 3.90 -22.50 13.75
C GLY A 109 5.20 -21.78 13.39
N LEU A 110 6.14 -21.68 14.33
CA LEU A 110 7.48 -21.13 14.09
C LEU A 110 8.28 -22.03 13.15
N GLY A 111 8.22 -23.36 13.32
CA GLY A 111 8.87 -24.30 12.40
C GLY A 111 8.34 -24.18 10.97
N ALA A 112 7.01 -24.16 10.79
CA ALA A 112 6.38 -24.05 9.48
C ALA A 112 6.67 -22.70 8.80
N THR A 113 6.57 -21.60 9.53
CA THR A 113 6.87 -20.26 8.98
C THR A 113 8.35 -20.08 8.67
N SER A 114 9.26 -20.57 9.52
CA SER A 114 10.71 -20.57 9.23
C SER A 114 11.02 -21.39 7.98
N PHE A 115 10.40 -22.55 7.81
CA PHE A 115 10.54 -23.35 6.60
C PHE A 115 10.03 -22.61 5.37
N GLY A 116 8.86 -21.95 5.47
CA GLY A 116 8.31 -21.11 4.41
C GLY A 116 9.22 -19.95 4.02
N ILE A 117 9.84 -19.26 5.00
CA ILE A 117 10.84 -18.21 4.77
C ILE A 117 12.05 -18.79 4.03
N GLY A 118 12.62 -19.90 4.53
CA GLY A 118 13.77 -20.54 3.91
C GLY A 118 13.52 -20.98 2.47
N LEU A 119 12.36 -21.60 2.22
CA LEU A 119 11.94 -21.99 0.87
C LEU A 119 11.74 -20.76 -0.03
N GLY A 120 11.05 -19.72 0.47
CA GLY A 120 10.82 -18.47 -0.27
C GLY A 120 12.11 -17.77 -0.68
N ILE A 121 13.07 -17.64 0.24
CA ILE A 121 14.40 -17.08 -0.03
C ILE A 121 15.14 -17.94 -1.06
N THR A 122 15.11 -19.27 -0.91
CA THR A 122 15.79 -20.19 -1.82
C THR A 122 15.24 -20.08 -3.25
N VAL A 123 13.91 -20.05 -3.40
CA VAL A 123 13.28 -19.90 -4.71
C VAL A 123 13.54 -18.52 -5.29
N PHE A 124 13.46 -17.46 -4.49
CA PHE A 124 13.75 -16.10 -4.93
C PHE A 124 15.18 -15.96 -5.48
N ILE A 125 16.18 -16.45 -4.74
CA ILE A 125 17.58 -16.47 -5.17
C ILE A 125 17.74 -17.37 -6.40
N GLY A 126 17.10 -18.55 -6.41
CA GLY A 126 17.14 -19.47 -7.53
C GLY A 126 16.58 -18.88 -8.82
N GLN A 127 15.50 -18.09 -8.76
CA GLN A 127 14.94 -17.39 -9.92
C GLN A 127 15.89 -16.30 -10.45
N ILE A 128 16.62 -15.61 -9.59
CA ILE A 128 17.58 -14.59 -10.00
C ILE A 128 18.82 -15.24 -10.65
N VAL A 129 19.44 -16.20 -9.95
CA VAL A 129 20.70 -16.82 -10.36
C VAL A 129 20.48 -17.79 -11.52
N GLY A 130 19.46 -18.64 -11.44
CA GLY A 130 19.19 -19.66 -12.46
C GLY A 130 18.73 -19.08 -13.79
N LYS A 131 18.19 -17.86 -13.80
CA LYS A 131 17.73 -17.16 -15.01
C LYS A 131 18.48 -15.87 -15.27
N TRP A 132 19.73 -15.79 -14.82
CA TRP A 132 20.54 -14.57 -14.94
C TRP A 132 20.60 -14.05 -16.39
N GLU A 133 20.90 -14.94 -17.33
CA GLU A 133 20.99 -14.65 -18.77
C GLU A 133 19.61 -14.43 -19.43
N GLU A 134 18.54 -15.03 -18.91
CA GLU A 134 17.17 -14.85 -19.42
C GLU A 134 16.50 -13.55 -18.94
N GLY A 135 17.22 -12.71 -18.18
CA GLY A 135 16.71 -11.43 -17.67
C GLY A 135 16.44 -11.40 -16.17
N GLY A 136 16.87 -12.38 -15.38
CA GLY A 136 16.76 -12.38 -13.92
C GLY A 136 17.45 -11.16 -13.28
N ALA A 137 18.61 -10.76 -13.79
CA ALA A 137 19.29 -9.54 -13.35
C ALA A 137 18.48 -8.28 -13.66
N LEU A 138 17.89 -8.20 -14.86
CA LEU A 138 17.07 -7.06 -15.26
C LEU A 138 15.81 -6.96 -14.40
N ALA A 139 15.17 -8.08 -14.10
CA ALA A 139 14.01 -8.14 -13.22
C ALA A 139 14.34 -7.73 -11.77
N LEU A 140 15.52 -8.08 -11.26
CA LEU A 140 16.02 -7.60 -9.96
C LEU A 140 16.26 -6.08 -9.97
N VAL A 141 16.87 -5.54 -11.02
CA VAL A 141 17.06 -4.08 -11.14
C VAL A 141 15.72 -3.37 -11.21
N ALA A 142 14.77 -3.89 -12.00
CA ALA A 142 13.44 -3.33 -12.14
C ALA A 142 12.69 -3.27 -10.80
N ILE A 143 12.69 -4.36 -10.01
CA ILE A 143 12.03 -4.36 -8.69
C ILE A 143 12.70 -3.36 -7.73
N ILE A 144 14.03 -3.25 -7.73
CA ILE A 144 14.75 -2.28 -6.90
C ILE A 144 14.38 -0.85 -7.30
N VAL A 145 14.36 -0.55 -8.60
CA VAL A 145 13.98 0.78 -9.12
C VAL A 145 12.54 1.11 -8.71
N LEU A 146 11.60 0.16 -8.83
CA LEU A 146 10.21 0.36 -8.43
C LEU A 146 10.08 0.61 -6.92
N ILE A 147 10.79 -0.15 -6.09
CA ILE A 147 10.81 0.04 -4.63
C ILE A 147 11.36 1.43 -4.29
N ILE A 148 12.50 1.81 -4.88
CA ILE A 148 13.12 3.12 -4.65
C ILE A 148 12.17 4.24 -5.09
N MET A 149 11.54 4.12 -6.26
CA MET A 149 10.58 5.10 -6.76
C MET A 149 9.37 5.24 -5.84
N ALA A 150 8.83 4.12 -5.33
CA ALA A 150 7.74 4.13 -4.35
C ALA A 150 8.16 4.84 -3.05
N HIS A 151 9.37 4.59 -2.55
CA HIS A 151 9.90 5.27 -1.36
C HIS A 151 10.12 6.78 -1.61
N PHE A 152 10.61 7.17 -2.79
CA PHE A 152 10.72 8.57 -3.14
C PHE A 152 9.35 9.26 -3.19
N LEU A 153 8.34 8.62 -3.79
CA LEU A 153 6.97 9.13 -3.79
C LEU A 153 6.42 9.27 -2.37
N LEU A 154 6.64 8.26 -1.52
CA LEU A 154 6.20 8.27 -0.13
C LEU A 154 6.84 9.42 0.68
N ILE A 155 8.14 9.63 0.53
CA ILE A 155 8.87 10.70 1.23
C ILE A 155 8.49 12.09 0.68
N SER A 156 8.17 12.18 -0.60
CA SER A 156 7.79 13.42 -1.25
C SER A 156 6.56 14.07 -0.61
N PRO A 157 6.32 15.38 -0.84
CA PRO A 157 5.10 16.05 -0.39
C PRO A 157 3.82 15.39 -0.92
N ILE A 158 3.88 14.72 -2.08
CA ILE A 158 2.73 14.05 -2.70
C ILE A 158 2.27 12.84 -1.88
N GLY A 159 3.19 12.18 -1.17
CA GLY A 159 2.91 11.01 -0.33
C GLY A 159 2.40 11.35 1.08
N HIS A 160 2.41 12.63 1.46
CA HIS A 160 1.80 13.06 2.72
C HIS A 160 0.29 12.85 2.69
N ARG A 161 -0.26 12.23 3.74
CA ARG A 161 -1.71 12.06 3.92
C ARG A 161 -2.12 12.48 5.32
N SER A 162 -2.98 13.50 5.42
CA SER A 162 -3.59 13.88 6.69
C SER A 162 -4.68 12.87 7.10
N PRO A 163 -5.07 12.78 8.38
CA PRO A 163 -6.20 11.94 8.80
C PRO A 163 -7.49 12.22 8.01
N GLN A 164 -7.76 13.48 7.70
CA GLN A 164 -8.90 13.89 6.87
C GLN A 164 -8.78 13.36 5.43
N ASP A 165 -7.58 13.40 4.84
CA ASP A 165 -7.34 12.87 3.49
C ASP A 165 -7.51 11.36 3.46
N ILE A 166 -6.99 10.64 4.45
CA ILE A 166 -7.11 9.18 4.54
C ILE A 166 -8.59 8.80 4.61
N HIS A 167 -9.35 9.43 5.51
CA HIS A 167 -10.78 9.17 5.63
C HIS A 167 -11.54 9.49 4.32
N ARG A 168 -11.27 10.66 3.71
CA ARG A 168 -11.87 11.05 2.42
C ARG A 168 -11.55 10.06 1.30
N ILE A 169 -10.33 9.55 1.23
CA ILE A 169 -9.93 8.58 0.20
C ILE A 169 -10.62 7.23 0.42
N VAL A 170 -10.67 6.73 1.65
CA VAL A 170 -11.21 5.41 1.98
C VAL A 170 -12.74 5.42 1.96
N ARG A 171 -13.38 6.38 2.63
CA ARG A 171 -14.83 6.46 2.81
C ARG A 171 -15.53 7.21 1.68
N ASP A 172 -15.10 8.41 1.33
CA ASP A 172 -15.85 9.22 0.36
C ASP A 172 -15.55 8.80 -1.09
N LYS A 173 -14.27 8.65 -1.44
CA LYS A 173 -13.85 8.33 -2.82
C LYS A 173 -13.96 6.85 -3.13
N SER A 174 -13.48 6.00 -2.23
CA SER A 174 -13.46 4.56 -2.44
C SER A 174 -14.75 3.89 -1.95
N ARG A 175 -15.57 4.57 -1.12
CA ARG A 175 -16.84 4.05 -0.58
C ARG A 175 -16.68 2.66 0.06
N ILE A 176 -15.58 2.48 0.81
CA ILE A 176 -15.28 1.25 1.52
C ILE A 176 -15.73 1.39 2.97
N GLU A 177 -16.72 0.59 3.35
CA GLU A 177 -17.29 0.57 4.69
C GLU A 177 -16.84 -0.65 5.51
N GLY A 178 -17.09 -0.60 6.81
CA GLY A 178 -16.76 -1.69 7.74
C GLY A 178 -15.26 -1.85 8.03
N GLN A 179 -14.90 -3.04 8.53
CA GLN A 179 -13.58 -3.36 9.08
C GLN A 179 -12.43 -3.21 8.08
N ILE A 180 -12.66 -3.53 6.80
CA ILE A 180 -11.62 -3.39 5.77
C ILE A 180 -11.24 -1.91 5.59
N GLY A 181 -12.20 -1.01 5.64
CA GLY A 181 -11.92 0.43 5.60
C GLY A 181 -11.11 0.86 6.82
N THR A 182 -11.52 0.42 8.02
CA THR A 182 -10.85 0.78 9.28
C THR A 182 -9.42 0.24 9.33
N MET A 183 -9.19 -0.98 8.85
CA MET A 183 -7.86 -1.58 8.75
C MET A 183 -6.93 -0.73 7.87
N VAL A 184 -7.43 -0.27 6.71
CA VAL A 184 -6.62 0.54 5.79
C VAL A 184 -6.39 1.95 6.32
N GLU A 185 -7.34 2.53 7.05
CA GLU A 185 -7.16 3.80 7.76
C GLU A 185 -6.02 3.70 8.78
N TRP A 186 -6.01 2.64 9.60
CA TRP A 186 -4.94 2.38 10.57
C TRP A 186 -3.58 2.13 9.87
N GLN A 187 -3.56 1.30 8.82
CA GLN A 187 -2.36 1.04 8.04
C GLN A 187 -1.78 2.31 7.42
N SER A 188 -2.64 3.19 6.89
CA SER A 188 -2.22 4.45 6.29
C SER A 188 -1.58 5.37 7.34
N LEU A 189 -2.15 5.47 8.54
CA LEU A 189 -1.54 6.22 9.64
C LEU A 189 -0.18 5.65 10.05
N LYS A 190 -0.05 4.31 10.17
CA LYS A 190 1.24 3.66 10.46
C LYS A 190 2.30 3.94 9.40
N VAL A 191 1.91 4.01 8.13
CA VAL A 191 2.86 4.38 7.08
C VAL A 191 3.23 5.86 7.15
N GLN A 192 2.34 6.75 7.59
CA GLN A 192 2.70 8.15 7.84
C GLN A 192 3.65 8.30 9.04
N GLU A 193 3.49 7.50 10.11
CA GLU A 193 4.48 7.39 11.20
C GLU A 193 5.84 6.92 10.68
N TYR A 194 5.86 5.86 9.86
CA TYR A 194 7.06 5.34 9.21
C TYR A 194 7.75 6.42 8.36
N ARG A 195 7.00 7.11 7.48
CA ARG A 195 7.48 8.22 6.67
C ARG A 195 8.14 9.30 7.52
N PHE A 196 7.51 9.72 8.62
CA PHE A 196 8.07 10.71 9.52
C PHE A 196 9.38 10.22 10.15
N SER A 197 9.41 8.97 10.65
CA SER A 197 10.63 8.38 11.22
C SER A 197 11.79 8.33 10.21
N LEU A 198 11.48 8.04 8.95
CA LEU A 198 12.46 7.96 7.87
C LEU A 198 13.02 9.35 7.54
N LEU A 199 12.17 10.37 7.45
CA LEU A 199 12.57 11.77 7.27
C LEU A 199 13.46 12.26 8.42
N VAL A 200 13.12 11.91 9.66
CA VAL A 200 13.93 12.22 10.84
C VAL A 200 15.28 11.49 10.78
N ALA A 201 15.30 10.20 10.41
CA ALA A 201 16.53 9.42 10.27
C ALA A 201 17.45 10.01 9.18
N ILE A 202 16.89 10.39 8.02
CA ILE A 202 17.63 11.06 6.95
C ILE A 202 18.20 12.40 7.43
N THR A 203 17.40 13.19 8.14
CA THR A 203 17.85 14.49 8.65
C THR A 203 18.97 14.32 9.68
N ARG A 204 18.86 13.33 10.59
CA ARG A 204 19.90 12.99 11.57
C ARG A 204 21.18 12.49 10.90
N PHE A 205 21.06 11.67 9.87
CA PHE A 205 22.20 11.20 9.09
C PHE A 205 22.98 12.36 8.47
N TRP A 206 22.29 13.30 7.82
CA TRP A 206 22.92 14.47 7.23
C TRP A 206 23.45 15.48 8.25
N ALA A 207 22.83 15.55 9.43
CA ALA A 207 23.35 16.35 10.54
C ALA A 207 24.74 15.86 11.00
N LEU A 208 25.04 14.55 10.92
CA LEU A 208 26.39 14.02 11.18
C LEU A 208 27.44 14.60 10.21
N PHE A 209 27.03 14.99 9.01
CA PHE A 209 27.89 15.65 8.01
C PHE A 209 27.79 17.19 8.06
N GLY A 210 27.23 17.76 9.13
CA GLY A 210 27.11 19.21 9.34
C GLY A 210 25.93 19.89 8.63
N VAL A 211 25.12 19.14 7.86
CA VAL A 211 23.96 19.68 7.15
C VAL A 211 22.74 19.69 8.08
N HIS A 212 22.49 20.84 8.71
CA HIS A 212 21.35 21.03 9.60
C HIS A 212 20.19 21.66 8.84
N ARG A 213 19.27 20.84 8.33
CA ARG A 213 17.96 21.33 7.84
C ARG A 213 16.91 21.13 8.92
N PRO A 214 16.21 22.18 9.38
CA PRO A 214 15.11 22.02 10.32
C PRO A 214 14.00 21.20 9.65
N LEU A 215 13.54 20.15 10.35
CA LEU A 215 12.37 19.36 9.94
C LEU A 215 11.15 20.28 9.92
N ARG A 216 10.63 20.57 8.72
CA ARG A 216 9.44 21.42 8.51
C ARG A 216 8.12 20.65 8.62
N TYR A 217 8.17 19.36 8.97
CA TYR A 217 6.99 18.50 9.00
C TYR A 217 6.47 18.38 10.44
N GLU A 218 5.18 18.61 10.62
CA GLU A 218 4.49 18.31 11.87
C GLU A 218 4.49 16.79 12.11
N PRO A 219 4.59 16.34 13.37
CA PRO A 219 4.47 14.92 13.69
C PRO A 219 3.10 14.40 13.25
N PRO A 220 3.03 13.24 12.57
CA PRO A 220 1.78 12.69 12.09
C PRO A 220 0.88 12.26 13.25
N ALA A 221 -0.41 12.11 12.98
CA ALA A 221 -1.33 11.49 13.92
C ALA A 221 -0.90 10.04 14.22
N LEU A 222 -0.84 9.70 15.51
CA LEU A 222 -0.51 8.35 15.94
C LEU A 222 -1.68 7.41 15.62
N ALA A 223 -1.36 6.26 15.04
CA ALA A 223 -2.32 5.22 14.68
C ALA A 223 -2.86 4.45 15.90
N GLY A 224 -2.14 4.47 17.03
CA GLY A 224 -2.49 3.69 18.21
C GLY A 224 -2.26 2.18 18.05
N ASP A 225 -2.87 1.39 18.94
CA ASP A 225 -2.85 -0.07 18.87
C ASP A 225 -3.84 -0.61 17.84
N TYR A 226 -3.49 -1.73 17.21
CA TYR A 226 -4.31 -2.33 16.15
C TYR A 226 -5.65 -2.84 16.68
N ASP A 227 -5.63 -3.53 17.81
CA ASP A 227 -6.84 -4.15 18.37
C ASP A 227 -7.84 -3.08 18.82
N GLU A 228 -7.37 -2.00 19.41
CA GLU A 228 -8.19 -0.84 19.77
C GLU A 228 -8.84 -0.20 18.53
N ALA A 229 -8.10 -0.03 17.44
CA ALA A 229 -8.64 0.50 16.19
C ALA A 229 -9.71 -0.43 15.58
N MET A 230 -9.54 -1.76 15.69
CA MET A 230 -10.48 -2.74 15.14
C MET A 230 -11.72 -2.98 16.00
N ASN A 231 -11.65 -2.67 17.31
CA ASN A 231 -12.75 -2.86 18.26
C ASN A 231 -13.78 -1.71 18.25
N THR A 232 -13.67 -0.76 17.32
CA THR A 232 -14.65 0.31 17.17
C THR A 232 -15.98 -0.27 16.66
N GLU A 233 -17.09 0.08 17.34
CA GLU A 233 -18.43 -0.38 16.96
C GLU A 233 -18.69 -0.14 15.47
N TYR A 234 -19.22 -1.17 14.78
CA TYR A 234 -19.42 -1.28 13.33
C TYR A 234 -20.08 -0.08 12.61
N ARG A 235 -20.58 0.93 13.32
CA ARG A 235 -21.24 2.12 12.76
C ARG A 235 -20.33 3.30 12.49
N ARG A 236 -19.15 3.42 13.12
CA ARG A 236 -18.29 4.62 12.97
C ARG A 236 -16.86 4.23 12.68
N SER A 237 -16.20 4.98 11.79
CA SER A 237 -14.79 4.73 11.49
C SER A 237 -13.87 5.22 12.62
N PHE A 238 -12.72 4.57 12.79
CA PHE A 238 -11.70 4.97 13.77
C PHE A 238 -11.26 6.43 13.55
N LEU A 239 -11.06 6.81 12.28
CA LEU A 239 -10.66 8.17 11.94
C LEU A 239 -11.76 9.21 12.18
N GLU A 240 -13.03 8.85 11.99
CA GLU A 240 -14.15 9.75 12.29
C GLU A 240 -14.22 10.08 13.79
N GLN A 241 -14.04 9.08 14.67
CA GLN A 241 -13.93 9.30 16.12
C GLN A 241 -12.72 10.18 16.47
N TYR A 242 -11.58 9.96 15.80
CA TYR A 242 -10.38 10.78 15.96
C TYR A 242 -10.60 12.24 15.50
N LEU A 243 -11.29 12.44 14.38
CA LEU A 243 -11.56 13.77 13.82
C LEU A 243 -12.58 14.55 14.65
N GLU A 244 -13.57 13.87 15.24
CA GLU A 244 -14.58 14.47 16.11
C GLU A 244 -14.03 14.86 17.49
N SER A 245 -13.06 14.10 18.02
CA SER A 245 -12.43 14.35 19.33
C SER A 245 -11.40 15.50 19.33
N ARG A 246 -10.97 15.96 18.15
CA ARG A 246 -10.07 17.12 18.01
C ARG A 246 -10.89 18.43 18.02
N PRO A 247 -10.44 19.49 18.71
CA PRO A 247 -11.09 20.79 18.62
C PRO A 247 -11.05 21.25 17.15
N LYS A 248 -12.24 21.35 16.53
CA LYS A 248 -12.38 21.95 15.21
C LYS A 248 -11.81 23.37 15.29
N LYS A 249 -10.94 23.75 14.34
CA LYS A 249 -10.43 25.13 14.26
C LYS A 249 -11.65 26.06 14.29
N ALA A 250 -11.65 27.02 15.22
CA ALA A 250 -12.74 27.98 15.35
C ALA A 250 -13.02 28.62 13.97
N PRO A 251 -14.29 28.74 13.57
CA PRO A 251 -14.66 29.36 12.31
C PRO A 251 -14.03 30.75 12.24
N ARG A 252 -13.15 30.96 11.25
CA ARG A 252 -12.58 32.29 10.98
C ARG A 252 -13.52 33.00 10.02
N LEU A 253 -13.88 34.24 10.34
CA LEU A 253 -14.57 35.13 9.40
C LEU A 253 -13.77 35.19 8.08
N GLY A 254 -14.40 34.73 6.99
CA GLY A 254 -13.79 34.63 5.66
C GLY A 254 -13.31 33.24 5.21
N GLY A 255 -13.59 32.17 5.95
CA GLY A 255 -13.31 30.77 5.56
C GLY A 255 -14.23 30.20 4.45
N ALA A 256 -13.99 28.96 4.04
CA ALA A 256 -14.75 28.27 2.99
C ALA A 256 -16.27 28.24 3.27
N PRO A 257 -17.15 28.19 2.24
CA PRO A 257 -18.59 28.32 2.44
C PRO A 257 -19.08 27.16 3.32
N ARG A 258 -19.63 27.50 4.50
CA ARG A 258 -20.11 26.66 5.63
C ARG A 258 -19.27 26.71 6.92
N GLU A 259 -18.20 27.52 6.98
CA GLU A 259 -17.39 27.75 8.19
C GLU A 259 -17.54 29.17 8.77
N ALA A 260 -18.62 29.90 8.47
CA ALA A 260 -18.88 31.20 9.11
C ALA A 260 -19.71 31.00 10.39
N GLY A 261 -19.18 31.42 11.53
CA GLY A 261 -19.93 31.53 12.78
C GLY A 261 -20.92 32.71 12.73
N PRO A 262 -21.92 32.75 13.63
CA PRO A 262 -22.82 33.90 13.74
C PRO A 262 -22.03 35.17 14.05
N ILE A 263 -22.40 36.26 13.39
CA ILE A 263 -21.79 37.59 13.57
C ILE A 263 -22.12 38.05 15.00
N ASP A 264 -21.11 38.39 15.79
CA ASP A 264 -21.28 38.99 17.11
C ASP A 264 -21.70 40.46 16.91
N GLU A 265 -22.93 40.80 17.32
CA GLU A 265 -23.52 42.14 17.14
C GLU A 265 -22.84 43.23 17.98
N ASN A 266 -21.80 42.89 18.77
CA ASN A 266 -21.06 43.85 19.60
C ASN A 266 -19.84 44.49 18.91
N GLU A 267 -19.55 44.16 17.65
CA GLU A 267 -18.49 44.81 16.84
C GLU A 267 -19.03 45.73 15.71
N LEU A 268 -20.22 46.33 15.90
CA LEU A 268 -20.75 47.41 15.05
C LEU A 268 -20.71 48.76 15.77
#